data_AF-A0A4S8LTL7-F1
#
_entry.id   AF-A0A4S8LTL7-F1
#
_cell.length_a   1.000
_cell.length_b   1.000
_cell.length_c   1.000
_cell.angle_alpha   90.00
_cell.angle_beta   90.00
_cell.angle_gamma   90.00
#
_symmetry.space_group_name_H-M   'P 1'
#
loop_
_entity.id
_entity.type
_entity.pdbx_description
1 polymer ?
#
loop_
_entity_poly.entity_id
_entity_poly.type
_entity_poly.pdbx_seq_one_letter_code
_entity_poly.pdbx_strand_id
1 'polypeptide(L)'
;MYRIFILILNIRLTNKKQHIVRTVILDAFDVGAIKDVSKLPPTTAEQLALFLKNPSTHGPDLIGASLDTSASTASAMKCLPWNQELMRKMALRAEEIVGREDDVDWEGSFNDRIYRILLDIQNSRTRTSSSNPPSPSSAQKTQRRRNQRQKFTRRQQICTIMVEAALEEGDEGKAKLWADVLQCMQVLTADGMSEEENGEEDGELVRYVYELDFRHPEFQSLFNFVDRMRESQKTVFNTTGRKRFRKVQRIDICPARKPPADLPPSYYKPEYLQLMRQGQVPSAKLAEGEKASLTIPRC
;
A
#
# COMPACT_ATOMS: atom_id res chain seq x y z
N MET A 1 -20.62 1.12 -16.78
CA MET A 1 -19.90 2.40 -16.79
C MET A 1 -19.94 3.14 -15.44
N TYR A 2 -21.10 3.43 -14.84
CA TYR A 2 -21.19 4.26 -13.61
C TYR A 2 -20.32 3.79 -12.43
N ARG A 3 -20.27 2.47 -12.16
CA ARG A 3 -19.42 1.89 -11.09
C ARG A 3 -17.92 2.04 -11.33
N ILE A 4 -17.49 2.03 -12.60
CA ILE A 4 -16.08 2.20 -12.99
C ILE A 4 -15.67 3.67 -12.77
N PHE A 5 -16.54 4.61 -13.15
CA PHE A 5 -16.28 6.04 -12.97
C PHE A 5 -16.13 6.44 -11.49
N ILE A 6 -17.00 5.93 -10.60
CA ILE A 6 -16.91 6.16 -9.15
C ILE A 6 -15.59 5.61 -8.58
N LEU A 7 -15.17 4.43 -9.03
CA LEU A 7 -13.92 3.81 -8.58
C LEU A 7 -12.69 4.63 -9.00
N ILE A 8 -12.67 5.06 -10.25
CA ILE A 8 -11.61 5.90 -10.83
C ILE A 8 -11.48 7.22 -10.06
N LEU A 9 -12.60 7.90 -9.81
CA LEU A 9 -12.65 9.14 -9.03
C LEU A 9 -12.10 8.96 -7.61
N ASN A 10 -12.51 7.89 -6.92
CA ASN A 10 -12.03 7.57 -5.57
C ASN A 10 -10.51 7.33 -5.51
N ILE A 11 -9.93 6.69 -6.54
CA ILE A 11 -8.48 6.44 -6.60
C ILE A 11 -7.71 7.75 -6.83
N ARG A 12 -8.19 8.62 -7.73
CA ARG A 12 -7.58 9.94 -7.96
C ARG A 12 -7.57 10.79 -6.69
N LEU A 13 -8.72 10.87 -6.00
CA LEU A 13 -8.83 11.59 -4.72
C LEU A 13 -7.89 11.02 -3.66
N THR A 14 -7.81 9.70 -3.54
CA THR A 14 -6.91 9.03 -2.59
C THR A 14 -5.44 9.34 -2.86
N ASN A 15 -5.01 9.34 -4.13
CA ASN A 15 -3.62 9.62 -4.49
C ASN A 15 -3.25 11.09 -4.26
N LYS A 16 -4.12 12.03 -4.64
CA LYS A 16 -3.93 13.47 -4.37
C LYS A 16 -3.81 13.72 -2.86
N LYS A 17 -4.74 13.15 -2.08
CA LYS A 17 -4.73 13.20 -0.62
C LYS A 17 -3.43 12.69 0.00
N GLN A 18 -2.96 11.51 -0.42
CA GLN A 18 -1.70 10.93 0.08
C GLN A 18 -0.47 11.78 -0.28
N HIS A 19 -0.46 12.38 -1.47
CA HIS A 19 0.62 13.26 -1.87
C HIS A 19 0.71 14.49 -0.96
N ILE A 20 -0.43 15.15 -0.70
CA ILE A 20 -0.49 16.36 0.13
C ILE A 20 -0.10 16.07 1.58
N VAL A 21 -0.67 15.01 2.18
CA VAL A 21 -0.29 14.57 3.54
C VAL A 21 1.22 14.32 3.62
N ARG A 22 1.80 13.69 2.60
CA ARG A 22 3.24 13.46 2.55
C ARG A 22 4.00 14.79 2.50
N THR A 23 3.65 15.69 1.59
CA THR A 23 4.33 16.98 1.43
C THR A 23 4.30 17.79 2.71
N VAL A 24 3.12 17.96 3.32
CA VAL A 24 2.96 18.71 4.58
C VAL A 24 3.81 18.13 5.71
N ILE A 25 3.90 16.80 5.83
CA ILE A 25 4.75 16.17 6.85
C ILE A 25 6.23 16.41 6.57
N LEU A 26 6.68 16.28 5.32
CA LEU A 26 8.09 16.48 4.99
C LEU A 26 8.51 17.94 5.25
N ASP A 27 7.67 18.90 4.85
CA ASP A 27 7.90 20.32 5.06
C ASP A 27 7.87 20.67 6.55
N ALA A 28 6.91 20.12 7.29
CA ALA A 28 6.78 20.44 8.71
C ALA A 28 7.98 19.95 9.53
N PHE A 29 8.42 18.72 9.29
CA PHE A 29 9.55 18.15 10.03
C PHE A 29 10.92 18.50 9.45
N ASP A 30 10.97 19.24 8.33
CA ASP A 30 12.19 19.55 7.59
C ASP A 30 13.04 18.30 7.28
N VAL A 31 12.40 17.29 6.68
CA VAL A 31 13.05 16.01 6.34
C VAL A 31 12.83 15.62 4.89
N GLY A 32 13.82 14.95 4.28
CA GLY A 32 13.71 14.41 2.92
C GLY A 32 12.85 13.13 2.79
N ALA A 33 12.59 12.42 3.90
CA ALA A 33 11.72 11.26 3.91
C ALA A 33 11.01 11.05 5.25
N ILE A 34 9.75 10.59 5.19
CA ILE A 34 8.89 10.40 6.38
C ILE A 34 9.52 9.45 7.42
N LYS A 35 10.29 8.46 6.99
CA LYS A 35 10.97 7.52 7.92
C LYS A 35 11.96 8.24 8.84
N ASP A 36 12.50 9.38 8.42
CA ASP A 36 13.52 10.12 9.15
C ASP A 36 12.91 10.99 10.26
N VAL A 37 11.59 11.26 10.21
CA VAL A 37 10.86 11.93 11.32
C VAL A 37 11.05 11.19 12.64
N SER A 38 11.03 9.86 12.61
CA SER A 38 11.21 9.03 13.82
C SER A 38 12.59 9.16 14.49
N LYS A 39 13.56 9.80 13.82
CA LYS A 39 14.92 9.99 14.30
C LYS A 39 15.16 11.40 14.86
N LEU A 40 14.20 12.31 14.70
CA LEU A 40 14.30 13.67 15.20
C LEU A 40 14.26 13.68 16.73
N PRO A 41 14.94 14.65 17.38
CA PRO A 41 14.81 14.83 18.81
C PRO A 41 13.35 15.12 19.18
N PRO A 42 12.87 14.62 20.33
CA PRO A 42 11.53 14.94 20.79
C PRO A 42 11.42 16.39 21.25
N THR A 43 10.20 16.89 21.34
CA THR A 43 9.90 18.20 21.92
C THR A 43 10.44 18.28 23.36
N THR A 44 11.05 19.41 23.72
CA THR A 44 11.67 19.57 25.04
C THR A 44 10.62 19.73 26.14
N ALA A 45 10.94 19.30 27.36
CA ALA A 45 10.04 19.44 28.50
C ALA A 45 9.70 20.92 28.80
N GLU A 46 10.64 21.83 28.55
CA GLU A 46 10.44 23.28 28.71
C GLU A 46 9.38 23.82 27.75
N GLN A 47 9.45 23.44 26.47
CA GLN A 47 8.46 23.82 25.46
C GLN A 47 7.08 23.25 25.81
N LEU A 48 7.02 21.98 26.22
CA LEU A 48 5.76 21.35 26.65
C LEU A 48 5.17 22.06 27.88
N ALA A 49 6.00 22.47 28.84
CA ALA A 49 5.54 23.21 30.01
C ALA A 49 5.00 24.61 29.65
N LEU A 50 5.62 25.31 28.70
CA LEU A 50 5.12 26.58 28.18
C LEU A 50 3.80 26.41 27.43
N PHE A 51 3.69 25.37 26.60
CA PHE A 51 2.47 25.02 25.88
C PHE A 51 1.30 24.76 26.83
N LEU A 52 1.51 23.99 27.90
CA LEU A 52 0.47 23.71 28.89
C LEU A 52 -0.01 24.97 29.63
N LYS A 53 0.85 25.98 29.79
CA LYS A 53 0.47 27.27 30.38
C LYS A 53 -0.34 28.14 29.43
N ASN A 54 0.06 28.21 28.16
CA ASN A 54 -0.65 28.99 27.14
C ASN A 54 -0.57 28.33 25.75
N PRO A 55 -1.55 27.47 25.40
CA PRO A 55 -1.54 26.73 24.16
C PRO A 55 -1.58 27.60 22.89
N SER A 56 -2.23 28.77 22.97
CA SER A 56 -2.42 29.64 21.80
C SER A 56 -1.12 30.32 21.36
N THR A 57 -0.23 30.63 22.29
CA THR A 57 1.04 31.33 22.01
C THR A 57 2.25 30.40 21.95
N HIS A 58 2.20 29.25 22.63
CA HIS A 58 3.32 28.32 22.71
C HIS A 58 3.01 26.96 22.07
N GLY A 59 2.04 26.93 21.16
CA GLY A 59 1.71 25.75 20.36
C GLY A 59 2.83 25.37 19.39
N PRO A 60 2.78 24.14 18.84
CA PRO A 60 3.76 23.67 17.88
C PRO A 60 3.76 24.55 16.61
N ASP A 61 4.94 24.95 16.15
CA ASP A 61 5.10 25.50 14.81
C ASP A 61 5.17 24.38 13.78
N LEU A 62 4.68 24.66 12.58
CA LEU A 62 4.79 23.69 11.49
C LEU A 62 6.23 23.57 11.03
N ILE A 63 6.99 24.65 10.90
CA ILE A 63 8.35 24.62 10.37
C ILE A 63 9.31 24.15 11.47
N GLY A 64 10.04 23.05 11.22
CA GLY A 64 10.94 22.47 12.22
C GLY A 64 10.19 21.81 13.38
N ALA A 65 9.00 21.27 13.11
CA ALA A 65 8.17 20.61 14.10
C ALA A 65 8.89 19.44 14.79
N SER A 66 8.49 19.16 16.02
CA SER A 66 8.93 17.98 16.78
C SER A 66 7.73 17.27 17.39
N LEU A 67 7.88 15.96 17.64
CA LEU A 67 6.85 15.15 18.29
C LEU A 67 7.10 15.07 19.80
N ASP A 68 6.03 15.18 20.58
CA ASP A 68 6.05 14.77 21.98
C ASP A 68 6.01 13.24 22.02
N THR A 69 7.07 12.65 22.57
CA THR A 69 7.19 11.19 22.69
C THR A 69 7.33 10.76 24.14
N SER A 70 6.89 11.58 25.10
CA SER A 70 7.02 11.32 26.54
C SER A 70 6.25 10.07 27.01
N ALA A 71 5.14 9.72 26.35
CA ALA A 71 4.36 8.53 26.68
C ALA A 71 5.03 7.21 26.25
N SER A 72 4.62 6.10 26.86
CA SER A 72 5.21 4.77 26.64
C SER A 72 4.67 4.02 25.41
N THR A 73 3.44 4.33 24.97
CA THR A 73 2.79 3.67 23.82
C THR A 73 2.50 4.69 22.73
N ALA A 74 2.51 4.25 21.46
CA ALA A 74 2.20 5.10 20.33
C ALA A 74 0.79 5.67 20.40
N SER A 75 -0.17 4.91 20.96
CA SER A 75 -1.54 5.39 21.16
C SER A 75 -1.59 6.51 22.19
N ALA A 76 -0.87 6.38 23.31
CA ALA A 76 -0.79 7.43 24.31
C ALA A 76 -0.04 8.65 23.77
N MET A 77 1.09 8.45 23.07
CA MET A 77 1.83 9.54 22.41
C MET A 77 0.93 10.29 21.43
N LYS A 78 0.12 9.58 20.64
CA LYS A 78 -0.80 10.20 19.68
C LYS A 78 -1.77 11.15 20.37
N CYS A 79 -2.30 10.76 21.52
CA CYS A 79 -3.27 11.53 22.29
C CYS A 79 -2.65 12.67 23.11
N LEU A 80 -1.33 12.88 23.07
CA LEU A 80 -0.71 14.00 23.78
C LEU A 80 -1.17 15.33 23.17
N PRO A 81 -1.52 16.34 24.00
CA PRO A 81 -2.05 17.62 23.54
C PRO A 81 -1.18 18.31 22.48
N TRP A 82 0.15 18.25 22.64
CA TRP A 82 1.10 18.80 21.68
C TRP A 82 0.96 18.16 20.29
N ASN A 83 0.91 16.83 20.24
CA ASN A 83 0.79 16.10 18.98
C ASN A 83 -0.58 16.29 18.32
N GLN A 84 -1.65 16.37 19.12
CA GLN A 84 -3.00 16.68 18.61
C GLN A 84 -3.03 18.06 17.94
N GLU A 85 -2.48 19.09 18.59
CA GLU A 85 -2.42 20.44 18.03
C GLU A 85 -1.56 20.50 16.77
N LEU A 86 -0.42 19.79 16.74
CA LEU A 86 0.42 19.69 15.55
C LEU A 86 -0.34 19.06 14.37
N MET A 87 -1.04 17.95 14.60
CA MET A 87 -1.85 17.28 13.56
C MET A 87 -2.98 18.19 13.05
N ARG A 88 -3.64 18.93 13.95
CA ARG A 88 -4.67 19.91 13.60
C ARG A 88 -4.10 21.03 12.72
N LYS A 89 -2.94 21.60 13.07
CA LYS A 89 -2.26 22.61 12.24
C LYS A 89 -1.84 22.06 10.88
N MET A 90 -1.38 20.81 10.80
CA MET A 90 -1.08 20.16 9.52
C MET A 90 -2.33 19.97 8.66
N ALA A 91 -3.47 19.60 9.26
CA ALA A 91 -4.74 19.47 8.57
C ALA A 91 -5.18 20.82 7.96
N LEU A 92 -5.15 21.90 8.74
CA LEU A 92 -5.43 23.25 8.24
C LEU A 92 -4.50 23.64 7.08
N ARG A 93 -3.21 23.32 7.17
CA ARG A 93 -2.26 23.60 6.08
C ARG A 93 -2.60 22.81 4.81
N ALA A 94 -3.07 21.57 4.94
CA ALA A 94 -3.50 20.79 3.79
C ALA A 94 -4.77 21.39 3.14
N GLU A 95 -5.73 21.86 3.94
CA GLU A 95 -6.92 22.57 3.46
C GLU A 95 -6.55 23.85 2.70
N GLU A 96 -5.59 24.63 3.22
CA GLU A 96 -5.07 25.83 2.53
C GLU A 96 -4.47 25.50 1.15
N ILE A 97 -3.74 24.39 1.03
CA ILE A 97 -3.09 23.97 -0.23
C ILE A 97 -4.12 23.54 -1.28
N VAL A 98 -5.17 22.83 -0.87
CA VAL A 98 -6.20 22.31 -1.79
C VAL A 98 -7.24 23.37 -2.15
N GLY A 99 -7.42 24.37 -1.28
CA GLY A 99 -8.61 25.21 -1.26
C GLY A 99 -9.74 24.51 -0.49
N ARG A 100 -10.79 25.26 -0.10
CA ARG A 100 -11.97 24.72 0.61
C ARG A 100 -12.87 23.83 -0.26
N GLU A 101 -12.33 23.23 -1.30
CA GLU A 101 -13.04 22.28 -2.14
C GLU A 101 -12.73 20.87 -1.63
N ASP A 102 -13.81 20.14 -1.34
CA ASP A 102 -13.90 18.76 -0.85
C ASP A 102 -13.99 18.55 0.68
N ASP A 103 -14.97 17.74 1.08
CA ASP A 103 -15.18 17.18 2.43
C ASP A 103 -14.13 16.08 2.72
N VAL A 104 -12.85 16.46 2.71
CA VAL A 104 -11.74 15.55 2.96
C VAL A 104 -11.39 15.58 4.44
N ASP A 105 -11.51 14.43 5.11
CA ASP A 105 -10.98 14.23 6.45
C ASP A 105 -9.44 14.24 6.46
N TRP A 106 -8.85 15.43 6.52
CA TRP A 106 -7.41 15.65 6.63
C TRP A 106 -6.88 15.26 8.01
N GLU A 107 -7.61 15.62 9.07
CA GLU A 107 -7.22 15.34 10.45
C GLU A 107 -7.04 13.83 10.66
N GLY A 108 -8.00 13.00 10.26
CA GLY A 108 -7.89 11.54 10.31
C GLY A 108 -6.70 11.00 9.51
N SER A 109 -6.31 11.68 8.44
CA SER A 109 -5.17 11.27 7.60
C SER A 109 -3.83 11.55 8.23
N PHE A 110 -3.67 12.72 8.85
CA PHE A 110 -2.50 13.03 9.65
C PHE A 110 -2.47 12.16 10.90
N ASN A 111 -3.61 11.90 11.55
CA ASN A 111 -3.74 10.99 12.69
C ASN A 111 -3.18 9.60 12.36
N ASP A 112 -3.65 8.99 11.27
CA ASP A 112 -3.18 7.70 10.78
C ASP A 112 -1.68 7.71 10.48
N ARG A 113 -1.18 8.80 9.89
CA ARG A 113 0.20 8.86 9.43
C ARG A 113 1.18 9.10 10.57
N ILE A 114 0.89 10.03 11.46
CA ILE A 114 1.67 10.31 12.67
C ILE A 114 1.65 9.11 13.61
N TYR A 115 0.50 8.43 13.76
CA TYR A 115 0.44 7.20 14.55
C TYR A 115 1.44 6.13 14.09
N ARG A 116 1.62 5.95 12.77
CA ARG A 116 2.62 5.01 12.23
C ARG A 116 4.05 5.44 12.55
N ILE A 117 4.34 6.75 12.53
CA ILE A 117 5.65 7.28 12.93
C ILE A 117 5.89 7.03 14.43
N LEU A 118 4.90 7.27 15.27
CA LEU A 118 4.96 7.01 16.71
C LEU A 118 5.14 5.51 17.03
N LEU A 119 4.51 4.62 16.25
CA LEU A 119 4.74 3.18 16.32
C LEU A 119 6.20 2.82 16.01
N ASP A 120 6.80 3.45 15.00
CA ASP A 120 8.22 3.23 14.67
C ASP A 120 9.13 3.69 15.82
N ILE A 121 8.81 4.81 16.48
CA ILE A 121 9.53 5.31 17.67
C ILE A 121 9.39 4.33 18.84
N GLN A 122 8.17 3.88 19.16
CA GLN A 122 7.93 2.89 20.21
C GLN A 122 8.67 1.58 19.94
N ASN A 123 8.61 1.07 18.71
CA ASN A 123 9.29 -0.14 18.29
C ASN A 123 10.82 0.01 18.39
N SER A 124 11.34 1.20 18.13
CA SER A 124 12.77 1.48 18.29
C SER A 124 13.18 1.43 19.76
N ARG A 125 12.41 2.05 20.67
CA ARG A 125 12.64 2.02 22.13
C ARG A 125 12.57 0.61 22.72
N THR A 126 11.59 -0.17 22.31
CA THR A 126 11.40 -1.55 22.77
C THR A 126 12.53 -2.46 22.29
N ARG A 127 13.08 -2.22 21.10
CA ARG A 127 14.29 -2.91 20.62
C ARG A 127 15.55 -2.57 21.40
N THR A 128 15.68 -1.34 21.88
CA THR A 128 16.82 -0.95 22.74
C THR A 128 16.70 -1.48 24.15
N SER A 129 15.47 -1.71 24.65
CA SER A 129 15.20 -2.15 26.03
C SER A 129 14.94 -3.66 26.18
N SER A 130 14.51 -4.34 25.12
CA SER A 130 14.39 -5.80 25.09
C SER A 130 15.54 -6.41 24.30
N SER A 131 16.36 -7.20 24.99
CA SER A 131 17.44 -8.00 24.41
C SER A 131 16.97 -9.15 23.51
N ASN A 132 15.67 -9.26 23.23
CA ASN A 132 15.11 -10.34 22.42
C ASN A 132 14.41 -9.78 21.18
N PRO A 133 15.04 -9.83 20.00
CA PRO A 133 14.41 -9.41 18.76
C PRO A 133 13.13 -10.23 18.51
N PRO A 134 12.09 -9.64 17.87
CA PRO A 134 10.91 -10.39 17.45
C PRO A 134 11.35 -11.60 16.64
N SER A 135 10.72 -12.75 16.89
CA SER A 135 11.09 -13.97 16.17
C SER A 135 11.07 -13.70 14.65
N PRO A 136 12.12 -14.08 13.91
CA PRO A 136 12.26 -13.74 12.49
C PRO A 136 11.03 -14.13 11.66
N SER A 137 10.30 -15.18 12.08
CA SER A 137 9.09 -15.68 11.43
C SER A 137 7.89 -14.71 11.43
N SER A 138 7.70 -13.88 12.46
CA SER A 138 6.56 -12.97 12.57
C SER A 138 6.76 -11.68 11.77
N ALA A 139 7.98 -11.14 11.79
CA ALA A 139 8.38 -9.97 11.04
C ALA A 139 8.35 -10.26 9.52
N GLN A 140 8.86 -11.43 9.11
CA GLN A 140 8.82 -11.87 7.72
C GLN A 140 7.39 -12.00 7.19
N LYS A 141 6.48 -12.63 7.96
CA LYS A 141 5.06 -12.73 7.57
C LYS A 141 4.39 -11.36 7.38
N THR A 142 4.65 -10.43 8.29
CA THR A 142 4.12 -9.05 8.20
C THR A 142 4.67 -8.33 6.97
N GLN A 143 5.98 -8.44 6.71
CA GLN A 143 6.60 -7.84 5.54
C GLN A 143 6.05 -8.44 4.23
N ARG A 144 5.86 -9.76 4.16
CA ARG A 144 5.27 -10.44 3.00
C ARG A 144 3.86 -9.91 2.70
N ARG A 145 2.99 -9.83 3.71
CA ARG A 145 1.63 -9.26 3.58
C ARG A 145 1.66 -7.81 3.11
N ARG A 146 2.58 -7.00 3.65
CA ARG A 146 2.76 -5.61 3.22
C ARG A 146 3.17 -5.53 1.75
N ASN A 147 4.15 -6.33 1.32
CA ASN A 147 4.61 -6.37 -0.07
C ASN A 147 3.46 -6.78 -1.02
N GLN A 148 2.66 -7.77 -0.63
CA GLN A 148 1.50 -8.22 -1.42
C GLN A 148 0.45 -7.15 -1.59
N ARG A 149 0.07 -6.46 -0.50
CA ARG A 149 -0.85 -5.32 -0.55
C ARG A 149 -0.30 -4.22 -1.46
N GLN A 150 1.00 -3.90 -1.36
CA GLN A 150 1.62 -2.90 -2.23
C GLN A 150 1.57 -3.30 -3.72
N LYS A 151 1.84 -4.56 -4.06
CA LYS A 151 1.73 -5.04 -5.45
C LYS A 151 0.30 -4.94 -5.95
N PHE A 152 -0.67 -5.39 -5.15
CA PHE A 152 -2.09 -5.30 -5.46
C PHE A 152 -2.50 -3.85 -5.75
N THR A 153 -2.27 -2.94 -4.80
CA THR A 153 -2.61 -1.52 -4.95
C THR A 153 -1.95 -0.90 -6.17
N ARG A 154 -0.66 -1.20 -6.40
CA ARG A 154 0.06 -0.67 -7.56
C ARG A 154 -0.53 -1.14 -8.88
N ARG A 155 -0.90 -2.41 -9.00
CA ARG A 155 -1.49 -2.94 -10.23
C ARG A 155 -2.89 -2.40 -10.46
N GLN A 156 -3.69 -2.25 -9.41
CA GLN A 156 -4.97 -1.55 -9.49
C GLN A 156 -4.80 -0.12 -10.01
N GLN A 157 -3.83 0.63 -9.48
CA GLN A 157 -3.53 1.98 -9.95
C GLN A 157 -3.15 2.00 -11.43
N ILE A 158 -2.29 1.06 -11.88
CA ILE A 158 -1.91 0.96 -13.30
C ILE A 158 -3.15 0.72 -14.16
N CYS A 159 -3.98 -0.27 -13.83
CA CYS A 159 -5.19 -0.58 -14.61
C CYS A 159 -6.15 0.60 -14.63
N THR A 160 -6.35 1.28 -13.49
CA THR A 160 -7.21 2.47 -13.38
C THR A 160 -6.77 3.56 -14.33
N ILE A 161 -5.47 3.91 -14.29
CA ILE A 161 -4.88 4.92 -15.17
C ILE A 161 -5.01 4.51 -16.65
N MET A 162 -4.83 3.23 -16.96
CA MET A 162 -4.98 2.75 -18.33
C MET A 162 -6.44 2.77 -18.83
N VAL A 163 -7.43 2.54 -17.95
CA VAL A 163 -8.85 2.76 -18.31
C VAL A 163 -9.08 4.23 -18.64
N GLU A 164 -8.59 5.15 -17.81
CA GLU A 164 -8.72 6.59 -18.03
C GLU A 164 -8.09 7.03 -19.35
N ALA A 165 -6.83 6.65 -19.59
CA ALA A 165 -6.12 6.97 -20.83
C ALA A 165 -6.85 6.45 -22.06
N ALA A 166 -7.38 5.22 -22.00
CA ALA A 166 -8.17 4.66 -23.10
C ALA A 166 -9.49 5.42 -23.34
N LEU A 167 -10.17 5.87 -22.28
CA LEU A 167 -11.38 6.69 -22.41
C LEU A 167 -11.07 8.08 -22.99
N GLU A 168 -9.97 8.70 -22.58
CA GLU A 168 -9.51 9.99 -23.12
C GLU A 168 -9.12 9.88 -24.61
N GLU A 169 -8.59 8.72 -25.04
CA GLU A 169 -8.34 8.39 -26.44
C GLU A 169 -9.62 8.04 -27.24
N GLY A 170 -10.76 7.83 -26.57
CA GLY A 170 -11.99 7.32 -27.20
C GLY A 170 -11.92 5.84 -27.61
N ASP A 171 -10.96 5.07 -27.07
CA ASP A 171 -10.76 3.66 -27.38
C ASP A 171 -11.54 2.77 -26.38
N GLU A 172 -12.83 2.55 -26.68
CA GLU A 172 -13.73 1.75 -25.84
C GLU A 172 -13.25 0.30 -25.66
N GLY A 173 -12.57 -0.26 -26.66
CA GLY A 173 -12.04 -1.63 -26.62
C GLY A 173 -10.92 -1.76 -25.59
N LYS A 174 -9.94 -0.86 -25.61
CA LYS A 174 -8.89 -0.79 -24.59
C LYS A 174 -9.48 -0.49 -23.21
N ALA A 175 -10.43 0.43 -23.11
CA ALA A 175 -11.04 0.80 -21.84
C ALA A 175 -11.73 -0.42 -21.20
N LYS A 176 -12.47 -1.19 -22.00
CA LYS A 176 -13.11 -2.45 -21.56
C LYS A 176 -12.06 -3.48 -21.13
N LEU A 177 -11.02 -3.71 -21.93
CA LEU A 177 -9.95 -4.64 -21.57
C LEU A 177 -9.34 -4.29 -20.20
N TRP A 178 -8.97 -3.03 -19.98
CA TRP A 178 -8.37 -2.61 -18.72
C TRP A 178 -9.35 -2.66 -17.53
N ALA A 179 -10.65 -2.45 -17.78
CA ALA A 179 -11.69 -2.64 -16.79
C ALA A 179 -11.84 -4.13 -16.40
N ASP A 180 -11.81 -5.04 -17.37
CA ASP A 180 -11.86 -6.49 -17.13
C ASP A 180 -10.63 -6.94 -16.34
N VAL A 181 -9.44 -6.45 -16.68
CA VAL A 181 -8.19 -6.71 -15.94
C VAL A 181 -8.29 -6.20 -14.50
N LEU A 182 -8.81 -4.99 -14.30
CA LEU A 182 -9.00 -4.40 -12.96
C LEU A 182 -9.99 -5.22 -12.12
N GLN A 183 -11.11 -5.64 -12.72
CA GLN A 183 -12.09 -6.51 -12.07
C GLN A 183 -11.46 -7.83 -11.63
N CYS A 184 -10.63 -8.43 -12.50
CA CYS A 184 -9.95 -9.68 -12.18
C CYS A 184 -9.02 -9.56 -10.98
N MET A 185 -8.28 -8.45 -10.89
CA MET A 185 -7.44 -8.19 -9.73
C MET A 185 -8.24 -7.99 -8.45
N GLN A 186 -9.36 -7.26 -8.52
CA GLN A 186 -10.24 -7.04 -7.36
C GLN A 186 -10.79 -8.34 -6.80
N VAL A 187 -11.17 -9.28 -7.67
CA VAL A 187 -11.63 -10.62 -7.27
C VAL A 187 -10.48 -11.43 -6.67
N LEU A 188 -9.28 -11.36 -7.24
CA LEU A 188 -8.12 -12.11 -6.74
C LEU A 188 -7.57 -11.58 -5.39
N THR A 189 -7.80 -10.29 -5.11
CA THR A 189 -7.35 -9.58 -3.89
C THR A 189 -5.82 -9.55 -3.70
N ALA A 190 -5.37 -8.98 -2.58
CA ALA A 190 -3.96 -9.00 -2.20
C ALA A 190 -3.43 -10.43 -1.94
N ASP A 191 -4.29 -11.36 -1.51
CA ASP A 191 -3.86 -12.70 -1.12
C ASP A 191 -3.49 -13.59 -2.31
N GLY A 192 -4.01 -13.30 -3.51
CA GLY A 192 -3.56 -13.94 -4.76
C GLY A 192 -2.38 -13.25 -5.46
N MET A 193 -1.73 -12.27 -4.81
CA MET A 193 -0.47 -11.71 -5.30
C MET A 193 0.71 -12.62 -4.93
N SER A 194 1.67 -12.78 -5.85
CA SER A 194 2.87 -13.60 -5.62
C SER A 194 3.75 -13.03 -4.50
N GLU A 195 4.42 -13.93 -3.77
CA GLU A 195 5.49 -13.55 -2.85
C GLU A 195 6.77 -13.22 -3.63
N GLU A 196 7.57 -12.29 -3.12
CA GLU A 196 8.87 -11.96 -3.67
C GLU A 196 9.92 -11.98 -2.57
N GLU A 197 11.03 -12.68 -2.82
CA GLU A 197 12.21 -12.66 -1.95
C GLU A 197 13.42 -12.08 -2.68
N ASN A 198 14.33 -11.47 -1.92
CA ASN A 198 15.61 -11.04 -2.48
C ASN A 198 16.47 -12.28 -2.66
N GLY A 199 17.18 -12.36 -3.77
CA GLY A 199 18.17 -13.38 -4.03
C GLY A 199 19.35 -12.81 -4.80
N GLU A 200 20.27 -13.70 -5.15
CA GLU A 200 21.42 -13.42 -5.98
C GLU A 200 21.54 -14.53 -7.02
N GLU A 201 21.69 -14.16 -8.29
CA GLU A 201 22.01 -15.09 -9.38
C GLU A 201 23.13 -14.48 -10.21
N ASP A 202 24.18 -15.27 -10.47
CA ASP A 202 25.33 -14.85 -11.28
C ASP A 202 26.00 -13.56 -10.77
N GLY A 203 25.99 -13.34 -9.45
CA GLY A 203 26.52 -12.12 -8.83
C GLY A 203 25.60 -10.89 -8.94
N GLU A 204 24.41 -11.03 -9.52
CA GLU A 204 23.42 -9.96 -9.61
C GLU A 204 22.30 -10.13 -8.57
N LEU A 205 21.92 -9.02 -7.92
CA LEU A 205 20.74 -9.01 -7.05
C LEU A 205 19.46 -9.22 -7.88
N VAL A 206 18.72 -10.27 -7.55
CA VAL A 206 17.46 -10.64 -8.21
C VAL A 206 16.29 -10.65 -7.23
N ARG A 207 15.07 -10.64 -7.78
CA ARG A 207 13.83 -10.87 -7.05
C ARG A 207 13.25 -12.22 -7.46
N TYR A 208 13.29 -13.21 -6.57
CA TYR A 208 12.60 -14.46 -6.79
C TYR A 208 11.10 -14.24 -6.66
N VAL A 209 10.35 -14.67 -7.66
CA VAL A 209 8.89 -14.63 -7.69
C VAL A 209 8.39 -16.05 -7.59
N TYR A 210 7.64 -16.34 -6.53
CA TYR A 210 7.05 -17.66 -6.30
C TYR A 210 5.68 -17.74 -6.92
N GLU A 211 5.40 -18.88 -7.56
CA GLU A 211 4.07 -19.20 -8.05
C GLU A 211 3.17 -19.66 -6.89
N LEU A 212 1.89 -19.32 -6.96
CA LEU A 212 0.90 -19.84 -6.01
C LEU A 212 0.40 -21.18 -6.54
N ASP A 213 0.35 -22.17 -5.66
CA ASP A 213 -0.13 -23.53 -5.94
C ASP A 213 -1.53 -23.56 -6.54
N PHE A 214 -2.44 -22.73 -6.03
CA PHE A 214 -3.83 -22.71 -6.49
C PHE A 214 -4.05 -21.91 -7.76
N ARG A 215 -3.20 -20.91 -8.08
CA ARG A 215 -3.53 -19.85 -9.04
C ARG A 215 -3.24 -20.28 -10.48
N HIS A 216 -4.19 -20.04 -11.38
CA HIS A 216 -4.03 -20.33 -12.81
C HIS A 216 -2.79 -19.61 -13.41
N PRO A 217 -1.98 -20.29 -14.24
CA PRO A 217 -0.72 -19.74 -14.77
C PRO A 217 -0.89 -18.48 -15.63
N GLU A 218 -2.04 -18.29 -16.28
CA GLU A 218 -2.30 -17.07 -17.09
C GLU A 218 -2.23 -15.78 -16.27
N PHE A 219 -2.47 -15.82 -14.95
CA PHE A 219 -2.27 -14.65 -14.10
C PHE A 219 -0.83 -14.16 -14.11
N GLN A 220 0.14 -15.05 -14.31
CA GLN A 220 1.54 -14.67 -14.38
C GLN A 220 1.79 -13.81 -15.62
N SER A 221 1.28 -14.22 -16.77
CA SER A 221 1.34 -13.44 -18.02
C SER A 221 0.62 -12.11 -17.86
N LEU A 222 -0.59 -12.13 -17.31
CA LEU A 222 -1.39 -10.93 -17.04
C LEU A 222 -0.64 -9.94 -16.13
N PHE A 223 -0.04 -10.40 -15.04
CA PHE A 223 0.71 -9.53 -14.13
C PHE A 223 1.97 -8.97 -14.76
N ASN A 224 2.67 -9.75 -15.58
CA ASN A 224 3.83 -9.26 -16.32
C ASN A 224 3.41 -8.19 -17.33
N PHE A 225 2.29 -8.38 -18.02
CA PHE A 225 1.70 -7.39 -18.92
C PHE A 225 1.41 -6.08 -18.17
N VAL A 226 0.66 -6.13 -17.05
CA VAL A 226 0.35 -4.93 -16.25
C VAL A 226 1.62 -4.27 -15.70
N ASP A 227 2.57 -5.04 -15.16
CA ASP A 227 3.78 -4.50 -14.54
C ASP A 227 4.68 -3.78 -15.57
N ARG A 228 4.66 -4.22 -16.84
CA ARG A 228 5.39 -3.64 -17.99
C ARG A 228 4.77 -2.36 -18.55
N MET A 229 3.46 -2.12 -18.35
CA MET A 229 2.81 -0.92 -18.88
C MET A 229 3.45 0.39 -18.46
N ARG A 230 3.98 0.41 -17.23
CA ARG A 230 4.72 1.59 -16.74
C ARG A 230 5.98 1.88 -17.54
N GLU A 231 6.59 0.87 -18.17
CA GLU A 231 7.83 1.02 -18.94
C GLU A 231 7.52 1.39 -20.40
N SER A 232 6.44 0.84 -20.96
CA SER A 232 6.03 1.11 -22.34
C SER A 232 5.28 2.44 -22.50
N GLN A 233 4.45 2.83 -21.55
CA GLN A 233 3.61 4.03 -21.62
C GLN A 233 4.22 5.20 -20.84
N LYS A 234 5.35 5.73 -21.33
CA LYS A 234 6.09 6.82 -20.67
C LYS A 234 5.33 8.15 -20.63
N THR A 235 4.42 8.36 -21.56
CA THR A 235 3.53 9.54 -21.60
C THR A 235 2.53 9.52 -20.45
N VAL A 236 2.08 8.33 -20.05
CA VAL A 236 1.08 8.12 -19.01
C VAL A 236 1.73 7.92 -17.63
N PHE A 237 2.87 7.21 -17.59
CA PHE A 237 3.56 6.89 -16.34
C PHE A 237 4.93 7.57 -16.28
N ASN A 238 5.08 8.47 -15.31
CA ASN A 238 6.41 8.96 -14.94
C ASN A 238 7.26 7.82 -14.33
N THR A 239 8.30 7.42 -15.05
CA THR A 239 9.25 6.36 -14.63
C THR A 239 10.46 6.91 -13.90
N THR A 240 10.29 7.94 -13.08
CA THR A 240 11.37 8.44 -12.22
C THR A 240 11.53 7.52 -11.01
N GLY A 241 12.75 7.03 -10.77
CA GLY A 241 13.06 6.21 -9.59
C GLY A 241 14.14 5.16 -9.79
N ARG A 242 14.35 4.35 -8.74
CA ARG A 242 15.36 3.28 -8.69
C ARG A 242 15.12 2.23 -9.76
N LYS A 243 16.20 1.79 -10.43
CA LYS A 243 16.20 0.65 -11.37
C LYS A 243 15.54 -0.57 -10.71
N ARG A 244 14.61 -1.21 -11.41
CA ARG A 244 13.95 -2.43 -10.93
C ARG A 244 14.95 -3.58 -10.91
N PHE A 245 14.85 -4.44 -9.91
CA PHE A 245 15.62 -5.69 -9.85
C PHE A 245 15.12 -6.65 -10.94
N ARG A 246 16.04 -7.45 -11.49
CA ARG A 246 15.71 -8.59 -12.37
C ARG A 246 14.81 -9.54 -11.60
N LYS A 247 13.66 -9.90 -12.17
CA LYS A 247 12.75 -10.89 -11.57
C LYS A 247 13.05 -12.26 -12.13
N VAL A 248 13.17 -13.24 -11.26
CA VAL A 248 13.45 -14.64 -11.63
C VAL A 248 12.33 -15.50 -11.05
N GLN A 249 11.77 -16.38 -11.88
CA GLN A 249 10.68 -17.24 -11.44
C GLN A 249 11.25 -18.49 -10.77
N ARG A 250 10.69 -18.85 -9.61
CA ARG A 250 10.99 -20.09 -8.90
C ARG A 250 9.72 -20.94 -8.91
N ILE A 251 9.63 -21.80 -9.93
CA ILE A 251 8.49 -22.72 -10.16
C ILE A 251 8.62 -23.96 -9.26
N ASP A 252 9.86 -24.28 -8.90
CA ASP A 252 10.26 -25.34 -7.97
C ASP A 252 9.75 -25.10 -6.54
N ILE A 253 9.47 -23.85 -6.17
CA ILE A 253 8.98 -23.48 -4.84
C ILE A 253 7.58 -22.89 -4.95
N CYS A 254 6.57 -23.71 -4.64
CA CYS A 254 5.17 -23.31 -4.55
C CYS A 254 4.75 -23.23 -3.07
N PRO A 255 4.78 -22.05 -2.43
CA PRO A 255 4.32 -21.91 -1.05
C PRO A 255 2.83 -22.26 -0.96
N ALA A 256 2.52 -23.30 -0.19
CA ALA A 256 1.15 -23.72 0.08
C ALA A 256 0.36 -22.58 0.72
N ARG A 257 -0.76 -22.19 0.09
CA ARG A 257 -1.58 -21.07 0.56
C ARG A 257 -3.05 -21.37 0.43
N LYS A 258 -3.81 -20.85 1.40
CA LYS A 258 -5.27 -20.88 1.31
C LYS A 258 -5.71 -19.88 0.23
N PRO A 259 -6.47 -20.31 -0.79
CA PRO A 259 -7.02 -19.40 -1.78
C PRO A 259 -8.04 -18.43 -1.14
N PRO A 260 -8.19 -17.21 -1.69
CA PRO A 260 -9.29 -16.32 -1.36
C PRO A 260 -10.65 -17.02 -1.51
N ALA A 261 -11.61 -16.63 -0.68
CA ALA A 261 -12.99 -17.12 -0.81
C ALA A 261 -13.67 -16.55 -2.07
N ASP A 262 -14.64 -17.28 -2.60
CA ASP A 262 -15.49 -16.88 -3.70
C ASP A 262 -14.70 -16.53 -4.98
N LEU A 263 -13.60 -17.25 -5.25
CA LEU A 263 -12.89 -17.15 -6.51
C LEU A 263 -13.60 -17.94 -7.63
N PRO A 264 -13.60 -17.41 -8.88
CA PRO A 264 -14.09 -18.14 -10.04
C PRO A 264 -13.28 -19.42 -10.27
N PRO A 265 -13.89 -20.52 -10.73
CA PRO A 265 -13.15 -21.75 -11.07
C PRO A 265 -12.02 -21.54 -12.08
N SER A 266 -12.21 -20.61 -13.03
CA SER A 266 -11.20 -20.22 -14.04
C SER A 266 -9.92 -19.64 -13.43
N TYR A 267 -9.94 -19.21 -12.17
CA TYR A 267 -8.77 -18.62 -11.50
C TYR A 267 -7.89 -19.67 -10.85
N TYR A 268 -8.35 -20.91 -10.81
CA TYR A 268 -7.62 -22.01 -10.24
C TYR A 268 -6.87 -22.81 -11.31
N LYS A 269 -5.76 -23.44 -10.90
CA LYS A 269 -5.19 -24.53 -11.68
C LYS A 269 -6.19 -25.70 -11.74
N PRO A 270 -6.41 -26.34 -12.89
CA PRO A 270 -7.28 -27.51 -13.00
C PRO A 270 -6.92 -28.61 -12.00
N GLU A 271 -5.61 -28.84 -11.80
CA GLU A 271 -5.09 -29.84 -10.88
C GLU A 271 -5.42 -29.49 -9.43
N TYR A 272 -5.30 -28.20 -9.05
CA TYR A 272 -5.65 -27.76 -7.70
C TYR A 272 -7.15 -27.96 -7.41
N LEU A 273 -8.04 -27.70 -8.38
CA LEU A 273 -9.48 -27.96 -8.23
C LEU A 273 -9.76 -29.46 -8.03
N GLN A 274 -9.05 -30.33 -8.75
CA GLN A 274 -9.18 -31.78 -8.58
C GLN A 274 -8.75 -32.21 -7.17
N LEU A 275 -7.59 -31.74 -6.71
CA LEU A 275 -7.09 -32.01 -5.36
C LEU A 275 -8.04 -31.46 -4.28
N MET A 276 -8.66 -30.31 -4.53
CA MET A 276 -9.62 -29.70 -3.61
C MET A 276 -10.90 -30.53 -3.48
N ARG A 277 -11.41 -31.10 -4.58
CA ARG A 277 -12.53 -32.05 -4.55
C ARG A 277 -12.21 -33.33 -3.80
N GLN A 278 -10.94 -33.75 -3.81
CA GLN A 278 -10.44 -34.92 -3.09
C GLN A 278 -10.10 -34.62 -1.61
N GLY A 279 -10.19 -33.35 -1.18
CA GLY A 279 -9.81 -32.92 0.17
C GLY A 279 -8.31 -32.95 0.47
N GLN A 280 -7.46 -32.99 -0.56
CA GLN A 280 -5.99 -33.07 -0.41
C GLN A 280 -5.33 -31.70 -0.24
N VAL A 281 -6.01 -30.63 -0.63
CA VAL A 281 -5.58 -29.23 -0.46
C VAL A 281 -6.66 -28.42 0.27
N PRO A 282 -6.33 -27.26 0.86
CA PRO A 282 -7.30 -26.43 1.55
C PRO A 282 -8.53 -26.11 0.69
N SER A 283 -9.71 -26.47 1.20
CA SER A 283 -10.99 -26.13 0.58
C SER A 283 -11.27 -24.62 0.66
N ALA A 284 -11.81 -24.08 -0.43
CA ALA A 284 -12.38 -22.74 -0.48
C ALA A 284 -13.74 -22.78 -1.18
N LYS A 285 -14.62 -21.88 -0.76
CA LYS A 285 -15.91 -21.66 -1.42
C LYS A 285 -15.64 -21.08 -2.81
N LEU A 286 -16.17 -21.72 -3.84
CA LEU A 286 -16.10 -21.23 -5.23
C LEU A 286 -17.15 -20.14 -5.45
N ALA A 287 -16.85 -19.23 -6.37
CA ALA A 287 -17.82 -18.23 -6.80
C ALA A 287 -19.05 -18.88 -7.44
N GLU A 288 -20.22 -18.26 -7.26
CA GLU A 288 -21.48 -18.64 -7.88
C GLU A 288 -22.03 -17.46 -8.72
N GLY A 289 -22.99 -17.75 -9.61
CA GLY A 289 -23.65 -16.74 -10.47
C GLY A 289 -22.70 -16.06 -11.47
N GLU A 290 -22.90 -14.76 -11.71
CA GLU A 290 -22.11 -13.97 -12.67
C GLU A 290 -20.60 -13.97 -12.36
N LYS A 291 -20.22 -14.08 -11.08
CA LYS A 291 -18.81 -14.16 -10.69
C LYS A 291 -18.16 -15.47 -11.16
N ALA A 292 -18.91 -16.56 -11.22
CA ALA A 292 -18.38 -17.86 -11.67
C ALA A 292 -17.96 -17.85 -13.15
N SER A 293 -18.60 -17.00 -13.96
CA SER A 293 -18.30 -16.84 -15.40
C SER A 293 -17.14 -15.89 -15.70
N LEU A 294 -16.53 -15.26 -14.69
CA LEU A 294 -15.37 -14.39 -14.93
C LEU A 294 -14.21 -15.22 -15.48
N THR A 295 -13.57 -14.72 -16.53
CA THR A 295 -12.39 -15.33 -17.16
C THR A 295 -11.17 -14.45 -16.95
N ILE A 296 -9.99 -15.02 -17.05
CA ILE A 296 -8.74 -14.26 -17.04
C ILE A 296 -8.58 -13.59 -18.41
N PRO A 297 -8.45 -12.26 -18.49
CA PRO A 297 -8.23 -11.58 -19.77
C PRO A 297 -6.91 -12.04 -20.38
N ARG A 298 -6.95 -12.35 -21.68
CA ARG A 298 -5.74 -12.68 -22.44
C ARG A 298 -5.05 -11.39 -22.86
N CYS A 299 -3.78 -11.25 -22.52
CA CYS A 299 -2.96 -10.07 -22.78
C CYS A 299 -1.59 -10.46 -23.32
#